data_AF-A0A538KAF6-F1
#
_entry.id   AF-A0A538KAF6-F1
#
_cell.length_a   1.000
_cell.length_b   1.000
_cell.length_c   1.000
_cell.angle_alpha   90.00
_cell.angle_beta   90.00
_cell.angle_gamma   90.00
#
_symmetry.space_group_name_H-M   'P 1'
#
loop_
_entity.id
_entity.type
_entity.pdbx_description
1 polymer ?
#
loop_
_entity_poly.entity_id
_entity_poly.type
_entity_poly.pdbx_seq_one_letter_code
_entity_poly.pdbx_strand_id
1 'polypeptide(L)'
;MRRALLPLAFLLAAAHAAPAPATTLVTPDAAPAPARYQAWLAAAQVPTPPGTVTLQLAPCPTGPEWAGGCADMAARTIYLGPEARTKARFFHELGHIFDATAMTDPLRARFEALVHGSGPWAASAASDPPQEKFAEAYSMCARHRTARTFQFGMYGYSPSPRSHREACAIIRAAG
;
A
#
# COMPACT_ATOMS: atom_id res chain seq x y z
N MET A 1 -30.00 55.55 29.00
CA MET A 1 -30.00 54.55 27.90
C MET A 1 -28.57 54.08 27.66
N ARG A 2 -28.16 52.92 28.19
CA ARG A 2 -26.81 52.36 27.99
C ARG A 2 -26.88 51.33 26.86
N ARG A 3 -26.25 51.61 25.72
CA ARG A 3 -26.10 50.67 24.60
C ARG A 3 -25.03 49.65 24.95
N ALA A 4 -25.43 48.39 25.11
CA ALA A 4 -24.50 47.27 25.24
C ALA A 4 -23.95 46.91 23.85
N LEU A 5 -22.63 47.02 23.70
CA LEU A 5 -21.90 46.50 22.53
C LEU A 5 -21.70 45.00 22.73
N LEU A 6 -22.34 44.17 21.89
CA LEU A 6 -22.04 42.74 21.81
C LEU A 6 -20.73 42.54 21.05
N PRO A 7 -19.77 41.75 21.56
CA PRO A 7 -18.57 41.38 20.81
C PRO A 7 -18.93 40.26 19.82
N LEU A 8 -18.64 40.49 18.55
CA LEU A 8 -18.77 39.50 17.47
C LEU A 8 -17.56 38.55 17.55
N ALA A 9 -17.74 37.37 18.15
CA ALA A 9 -16.71 36.34 18.19
C ALA A 9 -16.60 35.64 16.82
N PHE A 10 -15.51 35.90 16.10
CA PHE A 10 -15.15 35.16 14.89
C PHE A 10 -14.68 33.74 15.27
N LEU A 11 -15.53 32.74 15.02
CA LEU A 11 -15.16 31.33 15.07
C LEU A 11 -14.31 30.98 13.82
N LEU A 12 -12.98 31.00 13.96
CA LEU A 12 -12.08 30.40 12.96
C LEU A 12 -12.20 28.87 13.05
N ALA A 13 -13.01 28.28 12.18
CA ALA A 13 -13.03 26.84 11.96
C ALA A 13 -11.75 26.44 11.20
N ALA A 14 -10.74 25.97 11.93
CA ALA A 14 -9.56 25.35 11.34
C ALA A 14 -9.98 24.01 10.70
N ALA A 15 -10.29 24.05 9.40
CA ALA A 15 -10.44 22.84 8.59
C ALA A 15 -9.10 22.10 8.59
N HIS A 16 -9.00 21.03 9.36
CA HIS A 16 -7.85 20.14 9.33
C HIS A 16 -7.89 19.40 7.99
N ALA A 17 -7.15 19.90 7.01
CA ALA A 17 -6.91 19.15 5.78
C ALA A 17 -6.21 17.85 6.17
N ALA A 18 -6.87 16.72 5.91
CA ALA A 18 -6.23 15.43 6.07
C ALA A 18 -4.95 15.43 5.22
N PRO A 19 -3.83 14.88 5.74
CA PRO A 19 -2.61 14.78 4.95
C PRO A 19 -2.93 14.05 3.64
N ALA A 20 -2.60 14.69 2.52
CA ALA A 20 -2.76 14.08 1.21
C ALA A 20 -1.90 12.80 1.16
N PRO A 21 -2.35 11.74 0.45
CA PRO A 21 -1.53 10.57 0.26
C PRO A 21 -0.21 10.96 -0.40
N ALA A 22 0.89 10.38 0.08
CA ALA A 22 2.22 10.64 -0.48
C ALA A 22 2.33 10.17 -1.95
N THR A 23 1.51 9.19 -2.33
CA THR A 23 1.39 8.71 -3.71
C THR A 23 0.38 9.51 -4.54
N THR A 24 0.79 9.94 -5.73
CA THR A 24 -0.11 10.41 -6.80
C THR A 24 -0.22 9.35 -7.88
N LEU A 25 -1.45 8.94 -8.25
CA LEU A 25 -1.67 8.00 -9.34
C LEU A 25 -1.97 8.71 -10.65
N VAL A 26 -1.26 8.28 -11.69
CA VAL A 26 -1.48 8.72 -13.07
C VAL A 26 -1.71 7.54 -13.99
N THR A 27 -2.36 7.77 -15.12
CA THR A 27 -2.42 6.84 -16.26
C THR A 27 -1.12 6.90 -17.08
N PRO A 28 -0.88 6.00 -18.04
CA PRO A 28 0.33 6.01 -18.87
C PRO A 28 0.57 7.30 -19.67
N ASP A 29 -0.48 8.05 -19.98
CA ASP A 29 -0.45 9.36 -20.64
C ASP A 29 -0.35 10.55 -19.65
N ALA A 30 0.03 10.27 -18.40
CA ALA A 30 0.16 11.22 -17.30
C ALA A 30 -1.12 11.94 -16.86
N ALA A 31 -2.30 11.52 -17.34
CA ALA A 31 -3.56 12.00 -16.81
C ALA A 31 -3.84 11.42 -15.41
N PRO A 32 -4.72 12.01 -14.60
CA PRO A 32 -5.10 11.42 -13.32
C PRO A 32 -5.71 10.02 -13.49
N ALA A 33 -5.26 9.06 -12.66
CA ALA A 33 -5.84 7.72 -12.65
C ALA A 33 -7.31 7.74 -12.17
N PRO A 34 -8.10 6.68 -12.44
CA PRO A 34 -9.49 6.63 -11.99
C PRO A 34 -9.63 6.88 -10.49
N ALA A 35 -10.47 7.84 -10.12
CA ALA A 35 -10.54 8.42 -8.77
C ALA A 35 -10.69 7.38 -7.64
N ARG A 36 -11.31 6.22 -7.92
CA ARG A 36 -11.47 5.13 -6.95
C ARG A 36 -10.13 4.64 -6.36
N TYR A 37 -9.06 4.60 -7.16
CA TYR A 37 -7.75 4.11 -6.70
C TYR A 37 -7.05 5.17 -5.84
N GLN A 38 -7.16 6.44 -6.21
CA GLN A 38 -6.66 7.55 -5.40
C GLN A 38 -7.41 7.64 -4.06
N ALA A 39 -8.71 7.38 -4.05
CA ALA A 39 -9.51 7.30 -2.83
C ALA A 39 -9.08 6.12 -1.94
N TRP A 40 -8.64 5.00 -2.52
CA TRP A 40 -8.07 3.89 -1.74
C TRP A 40 -6.76 4.30 -1.08
N LEU A 41 -5.85 4.98 -1.79
CA LEU A 41 -4.61 5.51 -1.22
C LEU A 41 -4.85 6.47 -0.06
N ALA A 42 -5.77 7.42 -0.23
CA ALA A 42 -6.12 8.38 0.82
C ALA A 42 -6.68 7.70 2.09
N ALA A 43 -7.26 6.51 1.96
CA ALA A 43 -7.79 5.72 3.06
C ALA A 43 -6.83 4.63 3.58
N ALA A 44 -5.59 4.58 3.10
CA ALA A 44 -4.61 3.58 3.53
C ALA A 44 -4.26 3.75 5.01
N GLN A 45 -4.11 2.63 5.73
CA GLN A 45 -3.77 2.63 7.16
C GLN A 45 -2.26 2.55 7.45
N VAL A 46 -1.45 2.54 6.40
CA VAL A 46 0.02 2.61 6.43
C VAL A 46 0.50 3.63 5.40
N PRO A 47 1.75 4.11 5.51
CA PRO A 47 2.35 4.99 4.51
C PRO A 47 2.24 4.43 3.09
N THR A 48 2.08 5.33 2.12
CA THR A 48 2.06 5.02 0.69
C THR A 48 3.36 5.49 0.06
N PRO A 49 3.87 4.84 -1.01
CA PRO A 49 5.17 5.19 -1.58
C PRO A 49 5.16 6.65 -2.08
N PRO A 50 6.15 7.49 -1.72
CA PRO A 50 6.12 8.90 -2.09
C PRO A 50 6.26 9.08 -3.60
N GLY A 51 5.62 10.11 -4.15
CA GLY A 51 5.75 10.50 -5.55
C GLY A 51 4.72 9.86 -6.48
N THR A 52 5.03 9.84 -7.77
CA THR A 52 4.11 9.34 -8.80
C THR A 52 4.22 7.83 -8.97
N VAL A 53 3.07 7.18 -9.17
CA VAL A 53 2.96 5.78 -9.57
C VAL A 53 1.99 5.71 -10.75
N THR A 54 2.42 5.08 -11.83
CA THR A 54 1.56 4.87 -13.00
C THR A 54 0.65 3.68 -12.74
N LEU A 55 -0.65 3.84 -12.95
CA LEU A 55 -1.64 2.77 -12.92
C LEU A 55 -2.08 2.44 -14.35
N GLN A 56 -1.72 1.25 -14.80
CA GLN A 56 -2.12 0.72 -16.10
C GLN A 56 -3.14 -0.39 -15.91
N LEU A 57 -4.38 -0.15 -16.36
CA LEU A 57 -5.46 -1.13 -16.28
C LEU A 57 -5.40 -2.14 -17.43
N ALA A 58 -4.27 -2.83 -17.57
CA ALA A 58 -4.00 -3.85 -18.57
C ALA A 58 -3.32 -5.08 -17.92
N PRO A 59 -3.28 -6.24 -18.61
CA PRO A 59 -2.49 -7.38 -18.18
C PRO A 59 -1.01 -7.05 -18.01
N CYS A 60 -0.29 -7.92 -17.30
CA CYS A 60 1.15 -7.83 -17.16
C CYS A 60 1.87 -7.98 -18.51
N PRO A 61 2.78 -7.06 -18.88
CA PRO A 61 3.43 -7.11 -20.19
C PRO A 61 4.40 -8.28 -20.33
N THR A 62 5.05 -8.70 -19.23
CA THR A 62 6.05 -9.78 -19.20
C THR A 62 5.75 -10.83 -18.12
N GLY A 63 4.61 -10.70 -17.45
CA GLY A 63 4.18 -11.64 -16.43
C GLY A 63 3.55 -12.89 -17.05
N PRO A 64 3.51 -14.01 -16.32
CA PRO A 64 2.77 -15.18 -16.77
C PRO A 64 1.27 -14.85 -16.89
N GLU A 65 0.55 -15.50 -17.81
CA GLU A 65 -0.87 -15.18 -18.09
C GLU A 65 -1.79 -15.29 -16.86
N TRP A 66 -1.43 -16.15 -15.90
CA TRP A 66 -2.16 -16.30 -14.64
C TRP A 66 -1.95 -15.13 -13.66
N ALA A 67 -0.93 -14.30 -13.87
CA ALA A 67 -0.69 -13.12 -13.05
C ALA A 67 -1.74 -12.06 -13.39
N GLY A 68 -2.81 -12.01 -12.57
CA GLY A 68 -3.85 -10.99 -12.73
C GLY A 68 -3.31 -9.56 -12.62
N GLY A 69 -2.23 -9.35 -11.86
CA GLY A 69 -1.55 -8.05 -11.73
C GLY A 69 -0.05 -8.22 -11.43
N CYS A 70 0.70 -7.14 -11.60
CA CYS A 70 2.14 -7.08 -11.31
C CYS A 70 2.58 -5.61 -11.16
N ALA A 71 3.76 -5.42 -10.59
CA ALA A 71 4.44 -4.14 -10.51
C ALA A 71 5.76 -4.16 -11.29
N ASP A 72 5.97 -3.15 -12.12
CA ASP A 72 7.30 -2.76 -12.58
C ASP A 72 7.87 -1.76 -11.57
N MET A 73 8.75 -2.24 -10.70
CA MET A 73 9.34 -1.44 -9.63
C MET A 73 10.27 -0.34 -10.15
N ALA A 74 10.98 -0.59 -11.25
CA ALA A 74 11.91 0.37 -11.83
C ALA A 74 11.16 1.53 -12.50
N ALA A 75 10.11 1.21 -13.27
CA ALA A 75 9.24 2.21 -13.91
C ALA A 75 8.14 2.75 -12.98
N ARG A 76 8.03 2.22 -11.74
CA ARG A 76 6.98 2.55 -10.77
C ARG A 76 5.57 2.45 -11.38
N THR A 77 5.32 1.34 -12.07
CA THR A 77 4.06 1.09 -12.77
C THR A 77 3.37 -0.12 -12.19
N ILE A 78 2.07 0.01 -11.91
CA ILE A 78 1.19 -1.08 -11.49
C ILE A 78 0.32 -1.48 -12.67
N TYR A 79 0.33 -2.76 -13.01
CA TYR A 79 -0.54 -3.37 -14.02
C TYR A 79 -1.65 -4.16 -13.32
N LEU A 80 -2.91 -3.88 -13.67
CA LEU A 80 -4.07 -4.64 -13.18
C LEU A 80 -4.93 -5.10 -14.36
N GLY A 81 -4.83 -6.39 -14.67
CA GLY A 81 -5.76 -7.09 -15.55
C GLY A 81 -7.19 -7.10 -14.98
N PRO A 82 -8.21 -7.45 -15.78
CA PRO A 82 -9.61 -7.30 -15.39
C PRO A 82 -9.97 -7.91 -14.02
N GLU A 83 -9.53 -9.13 -13.75
CA GLU A 83 -9.82 -9.88 -12.51
C GLU A 83 -9.07 -9.34 -11.29
N ALA A 84 -7.97 -8.63 -11.52
CA ALA A 84 -7.11 -8.06 -10.50
C ALA A 84 -7.52 -6.65 -10.05
N ARG A 85 -8.60 -6.07 -10.60
CA ARG A 85 -9.02 -4.68 -10.28
C ARG A 85 -9.72 -4.57 -8.92
N THR A 86 -9.19 -5.25 -7.91
CA THR A 86 -9.67 -5.25 -6.53
C THR A 86 -8.77 -4.38 -5.65
N LYS A 87 -9.31 -3.89 -4.52
CA LYS A 87 -8.53 -3.11 -3.55
C LYS A 87 -7.37 -3.90 -2.94
N ALA A 88 -7.55 -5.21 -2.73
CA ALA A 88 -6.51 -6.07 -2.18
C ALA A 88 -5.34 -6.23 -3.16
N ARG A 89 -5.63 -6.54 -4.42
CA ARG A 89 -4.58 -6.72 -5.43
C ARG A 89 -3.89 -5.40 -5.77
N PHE A 90 -4.63 -4.29 -5.86
CA PHE A 90 -4.01 -2.97 -6.03
C PHE A 90 -2.96 -2.67 -4.96
N PHE A 91 -3.29 -2.89 -3.67
CA PHE A 91 -2.31 -2.65 -2.62
C PHE A 91 -1.20 -3.69 -2.57
N HIS A 92 -1.43 -4.93 -3.04
CA HIS A 92 -0.35 -5.89 -3.20
C HIS A 92 0.71 -5.32 -4.16
N GLU A 93 0.29 -4.89 -5.36
CA GLU A 93 1.23 -4.32 -6.34
C GLU A 93 1.86 -3.02 -5.86
N LEU A 94 1.11 -2.18 -5.14
CA LEU A 94 1.67 -0.98 -4.50
C LEU A 94 2.70 -1.34 -3.42
N GLY A 95 2.54 -2.48 -2.75
CA GLY A 95 3.48 -3.01 -1.76
C GLY A 95 4.85 -3.29 -2.37
N HIS A 96 4.90 -3.84 -3.60
CA HIS A 96 6.16 -4.01 -4.34
C HIS A 96 6.84 -2.66 -4.63
N ILE A 97 6.08 -1.64 -5.04
CA ILE A 97 6.62 -0.29 -5.23
C ILE A 97 7.12 0.31 -3.89
N PHE A 98 6.39 0.10 -2.81
CA PHE A 98 6.78 0.55 -1.48
C PHE A 98 8.06 -0.13 -1.00
N ASP A 99 8.18 -1.44 -1.17
CA ASP A 99 9.40 -2.19 -0.88
C ASP A 99 10.61 -1.59 -1.62
N ALA A 100 10.49 -1.42 -2.93
CA ALA A 100 11.57 -0.91 -3.75
C ALA A 100 12.01 0.52 -3.39
N THR A 101 11.15 1.32 -2.75
CA THR A 101 11.36 2.77 -2.58
C THR A 101 11.55 3.22 -1.13
N ALA A 102 11.06 2.45 -0.16
CA ALA A 102 11.05 2.83 1.24
C ALA A 102 11.68 1.78 2.17
N MET A 103 11.60 0.49 1.83
CA MET A 103 12.17 -0.56 2.68
C MET A 103 13.68 -0.61 2.55
N THR A 104 14.35 -0.57 3.70
CA THR A 104 15.80 -0.76 3.83
C THR A 104 16.13 -2.21 4.17
N ASP A 105 17.37 -2.64 3.94
CA ASP A 105 17.78 -4.02 4.25
C ASP A 105 17.55 -4.43 5.71
N PRO A 106 17.79 -3.56 6.73
CA PRO A 106 17.42 -3.89 8.11
C PRO A 106 15.92 -4.11 8.32
N LEU A 107 15.06 -3.38 7.61
CA LEU A 107 13.62 -3.56 7.69
C LEU A 107 13.16 -4.82 6.96
N ARG A 108 13.77 -5.14 5.82
CA ARG A 108 13.56 -6.41 5.10
C ARG A 108 13.95 -7.59 5.98
N ALA A 109 15.14 -7.57 6.59
CA ALA A 109 15.60 -8.63 7.49
C ALA A 109 14.67 -8.84 8.70
N ARG A 110 14.15 -7.75 9.27
CA ARG A 110 13.13 -7.82 10.34
C ARG A 110 11.84 -8.47 9.86
N PHE A 111 11.40 -8.17 8.64
CA PHE A 111 10.22 -8.78 8.06
C PHE A 111 10.44 -10.26 7.72
N GLU A 112 11.59 -10.62 7.16
CA GLU A 112 11.97 -12.01 6.88
C GLU A 112 11.96 -12.86 8.14
N ALA A 113 12.52 -12.34 9.23
CA ALA A 113 12.50 -12.99 10.54
C ALA A 113 11.06 -13.21 11.06
N LEU A 114 10.15 -12.26 10.80
CA LEU A 114 8.74 -12.33 11.20
C LEU A 114 7.96 -13.41 10.43
N VAL A 115 8.20 -13.54 9.12
CA VAL A 115 7.47 -14.50 8.27
C VAL A 115 8.18 -15.84 8.14
N HIS A 116 9.28 -16.03 8.88
CA HIS A 116 10.17 -17.19 8.78
C HIS A 116 10.56 -17.47 7.31
N GLY A 117 10.86 -16.41 6.57
CA GLY A 117 11.24 -16.50 5.16
C GLY A 117 12.57 -17.25 5.01
N SER A 118 12.62 -18.21 4.07
CA SER A 118 13.84 -18.88 3.65
C SER A 118 14.14 -18.54 2.19
N GLY A 119 15.42 -18.35 1.86
CA GLY A 119 15.84 -18.00 0.50
C GLY A 119 16.03 -16.49 0.30
N PRO A 120 16.29 -16.06 -0.93
CA PRO A 120 16.52 -14.64 -1.24
C PRO A 120 15.21 -13.84 -1.11
N TRP A 121 15.32 -12.57 -0.66
CA TRP A 121 14.21 -11.62 -0.56
C TRP A 121 13.36 -11.58 -1.83
N ALA A 122 14.03 -11.40 -2.96
CA ALA A 122 13.46 -11.38 -4.29
C ALA A 122 13.74 -12.70 -5.01
N ALA A 123 12.68 -13.39 -5.42
CA ALA A 123 12.75 -14.61 -6.21
C ALA A 123 11.49 -14.73 -7.09
N SER A 124 11.39 -15.84 -7.83
CA SER A 124 10.15 -16.17 -8.56
C SER A 124 8.97 -16.28 -7.60
N ALA A 125 7.83 -15.70 -7.95
CA ALA A 125 6.60 -15.81 -7.17
C ALA A 125 6.15 -17.27 -6.92
N ALA A 126 6.57 -18.21 -7.77
CA ALA A 126 6.30 -19.65 -7.60
C ALA A 126 7.01 -20.28 -6.39
N SER A 127 7.99 -19.60 -5.77
CA SER A 127 8.69 -20.07 -4.58
C SER A 127 8.28 -19.36 -3.30
N ASP A 128 7.15 -18.62 -3.31
CA ASP A 128 6.65 -17.84 -2.18
C ASP A 128 7.72 -16.97 -1.47
N PRO A 129 8.47 -16.14 -2.24
CA PRO A 129 9.60 -15.42 -1.68
C PRO A 129 9.15 -14.34 -0.68
N PRO A 130 10.04 -13.90 0.22
CA PRO A 130 9.72 -12.88 1.21
C PRO A 130 9.09 -11.59 0.64
N GLN A 131 9.51 -11.14 -0.56
CA GLN A 131 8.91 -9.95 -1.19
C GLN A 131 7.40 -10.11 -1.49
N GLU A 132 6.94 -11.30 -1.86
CA GLU A 132 5.52 -11.54 -2.15
C GLU A 132 4.70 -11.58 -0.87
N LYS A 133 5.26 -12.20 0.18
CA LYS A 133 4.68 -12.14 1.53
C LYS A 133 4.65 -10.71 2.07
N PHE A 134 5.65 -9.90 1.75
CA PHE A 134 5.66 -8.48 2.09
C PHE A 134 4.56 -7.72 1.37
N ALA A 135 4.39 -7.91 0.06
CA ALA A 135 3.31 -7.28 -0.70
C ALA A 135 1.92 -7.68 -0.17
N GLU A 136 1.72 -8.94 0.22
CA GLU A 136 0.50 -9.38 0.91
C GLU A 136 0.30 -8.71 2.27
N ALA A 137 1.36 -8.63 3.08
CA ALA A 137 1.35 -7.94 4.36
C ALA A 137 0.98 -6.46 4.19
N TYR A 138 1.60 -5.78 3.21
CA TYR A 138 1.31 -4.40 2.88
C TYR A 138 -0.15 -4.23 2.47
N SER A 139 -0.67 -5.09 1.59
CA SER A 139 -2.08 -5.09 1.19
C SER A 139 -3.03 -5.19 2.37
N MET A 140 -2.74 -6.09 3.31
CA MET A 140 -3.54 -6.25 4.52
C MET A 140 -3.43 -5.03 5.43
N CYS A 141 -2.22 -4.56 5.70
CA CYS A 141 -1.97 -3.42 6.57
C CYS A 141 -2.57 -2.12 6.01
N ALA A 142 -2.56 -1.90 4.70
CA ALA A 142 -3.19 -0.74 4.07
C ALA A 142 -4.72 -0.74 4.21
N ARG A 143 -5.35 -1.92 4.29
CA ARG A 143 -6.80 -2.06 4.40
C ARG A 143 -7.29 -2.17 5.85
N HIS A 144 -6.47 -2.70 6.75
CA HIS A 144 -6.89 -3.11 8.09
C HIS A 144 -5.89 -2.69 9.16
N ARG A 145 -6.36 -1.86 10.12
CA ARG A 145 -5.57 -1.51 11.31
C ARG A 145 -5.25 -2.72 12.20
N THR A 146 -6.19 -3.67 12.27
CA THR A 146 -6.09 -4.87 13.10
C THR A 146 -6.58 -6.10 12.34
N ALA A 147 -5.99 -7.25 12.63
CA ALA A 147 -6.52 -8.56 12.23
C ALA A 147 -7.18 -9.21 13.46
N ARG A 148 -8.45 -9.61 13.35
CA ARG A 148 -9.21 -10.22 14.46
C ARG A 148 -9.00 -11.73 14.56
N THR A 149 -8.63 -12.38 13.47
CA THR A 149 -8.37 -13.82 13.36
C THR A 149 -7.14 -14.04 12.50
N PHE A 150 -6.71 -15.30 12.36
CA PHE A 150 -5.85 -15.67 11.24
C PHE A 150 -6.49 -15.22 9.94
N GLN A 151 -5.66 -14.66 9.08
CA GLN A 151 -6.02 -14.22 7.74
C GLN A 151 -5.15 -15.01 6.78
N PHE A 152 -5.71 -15.44 5.66
CA PHE A 152 -4.96 -16.10 4.61
C PHE A 152 -4.75 -15.10 3.47
N GLY A 153 -3.50 -14.71 3.26
CA GLY A 153 -3.03 -14.07 2.05
C GLY A 153 -2.47 -15.10 1.08
N MET A 154 -2.10 -14.65 -0.11
CA MET A 154 -1.38 -15.50 -1.06
C MET A 154 0.04 -15.81 -0.55
N TYR A 155 0.73 -16.73 -1.24
CA TYR A 155 2.14 -17.05 -0.99
C TYR A 155 2.45 -17.54 0.42
N GLY A 156 1.51 -18.29 1.01
CA GLY A 156 1.63 -18.80 2.38
C GLY A 156 1.65 -17.73 3.47
N TYR A 157 1.30 -16.47 3.16
CA TYR A 157 1.23 -15.41 4.15
C TYR A 157 -0.03 -15.58 5.02
N SER A 158 0.13 -16.17 6.21
CA SER A 158 -0.98 -16.41 7.13
C SER A 158 -0.73 -15.77 8.51
N PRO A 159 -0.79 -14.43 8.64
CA PRO A 159 -0.42 -13.77 9.88
C PRO A 159 -1.41 -14.06 11.01
N SER A 160 -0.86 -14.31 12.20
CA SER A 160 -1.62 -14.16 13.45
C SER A 160 -1.93 -12.67 13.70
N PRO A 161 -2.87 -12.32 14.60
CA PRO A 161 -3.08 -10.94 15.02
C PRO A 161 -1.82 -10.23 15.52
N ARG A 162 -0.90 -10.95 16.20
CA ARG A 162 0.39 -10.39 16.63
C ARG A 162 1.28 -10.13 15.42
N SER A 163 1.44 -11.12 14.55
CA SER A 163 2.27 -11.01 13.35
C SER A 163 1.79 -9.89 12.41
N HIS A 164 0.47 -9.70 12.27
CA HIS A 164 -0.09 -8.57 11.52
C HIS A 164 0.33 -7.22 12.10
N ARG A 165 0.22 -7.05 13.43
CA ARG A 165 0.62 -5.79 14.08
C ARG A 165 2.11 -5.50 13.90
N GLU A 166 2.95 -6.53 14.02
CA GLU A 166 4.39 -6.42 13.84
C GLU A 166 4.76 -6.08 12.38
N ALA A 167 4.14 -6.74 11.41
CA ALA A 167 4.31 -6.41 9.99
C ALA A 167 3.92 -4.96 9.69
N CYS A 168 2.76 -4.50 10.17
CA CYS A 168 2.36 -3.11 9.96
C CYS A 168 3.26 -2.10 10.68
N ALA A 169 3.87 -2.48 11.82
CA ALA A 169 4.84 -1.65 12.50
C ALA A 169 6.17 -1.54 11.72
N ILE A 170 6.62 -2.62 11.08
CA ILE A 170 7.78 -2.59 10.17
C ILE A 170 7.50 -1.64 8.99
N ILE A 171 6.33 -1.78 8.35
CA ILE A 171 5.94 -0.93 7.21
C ILE A 171 5.85 0.54 7.61
N ARG A 172 5.25 0.84 8.77
CA ARG A 172 5.20 2.22 9.30
C ARG A 172 6.56 2.79 9.71
N ALA A 173 7.56 1.96 9.96
CA ALA A 173 8.91 2.45 10.26
C ALA A 173 9.66 2.90 9.00
N ALA A 174 9.17 2.54 7.81
CA ALA A 174 9.76 2.91 6.53
C ALA A 174 9.24 4.26 5.97
N GLY A 175 8.26 4.91 6.61
CA GLY A 175 7.67 6.18 6.11
C GLY A 175 6.75 6.89 7.09
#